data_AF-A0A961ICD1-F1
#
_entry.id   AF-A0A961ICD1-F1
#
_cell.length_a   1.000
_cell.length_b   1.000
_cell.length_c   1.000
_cell.angle_alpha   90.00
_cell.angle_beta   90.00
_cell.angle_gamma   90.00
#
_symmetry.space_group_name_H-M   'P 1'
#
loop_
_entity.id
_entity.type
_entity.pdbx_description
1 polymer ?
#
loop_
_entity_poly.entity_id
_entity_poly.type
_entity_poly.pdbx_seq_one_letter_code
_entity_poly.pdbx_strand_id
1 'polypeptide(L)'
;MNLSLSSAALSAAPPAEAPANEPAMPNQPVAIIDTQALQNNEIIRVPTVWDFYWNQLLTSDDFRSDDAPAPDARIIGMQPWTRIQDLPADGYATYRMLLKLPPGGKYGFRVTHQFTAYRVFVDGQLKATNGQVGEDRSTSRPWRDNSVFYFRPASEYTEIILHISNF
;
A
#
# COMPACT_ATOMS: atom_id res chain seq x y z
N MET A 1 -30.04 -45.12 31.15
CA MET A 1 -29.62 -45.71 29.86
C MET A 1 -30.05 -44.76 28.75
N ASN A 2 -29.05 -44.18 28.09
CA ASN A 2 -29.02 -43.43 26.82
C ASN A 2 -29.69 -42.05 26.67
N LEU A 3 -28.80 -41.09 26.41
CA LEU A 3 -28.94 -39.77 25.80
C LEU A 3 -29.36 -39.84 24.32
N SER A 4 -29.98 -38.78 23.81
CA SER A 4 -29.68 -38.25 22.48
C SER A 4 -30.10 -36.77 22.36
N LEU A 5 -29.12 -35.92 22.04
CA LEU A 5 -29.27 -34.54 21.58
C LEU A 5 -29.23 -34.55 20.05
N SER A 6 -30.12 -33.82 19.39
CA SER A 6 -30.07 -33.59 17.94
C SER A 6 -29.57 -32.17 17.66
N SER A 7 -28.39 -32.07 17.04
CA SER A 7 -27.82 -30.83 16.52
C SER A 7 -28.21 -30.67 15.04
N ALA A 8 -28.75 -29.51 14.69
CA ALA A 8 -28.92 -29.12 13.30
C ALA A 8 -27.54 -28.76 12.72
N ALA A 9 -27.12 -29.50 11.69
CA ALA A 9 -25.90 -29.20 10.95
C ALA A 9 -26.08 -27.90 10.15
N LEU A 10 -25.33 -26.86 10.52
CA LEU A 10 -25.13 -25.69 9.68
C LEU A 10 -24.18 -26.11 8.56
N SER A 11 -24.69 -26.17 7.33
CA SER A 11 -23.89 -26.44 6.13
C SER A 11 -22.76 -25.41 6.06
N ALA A 12 -21.52 -25.88 6.13
CA ALA A 12 -20.34 -25.07 5.86
C ALA A 12 -20.41 -24.63 4.40
N ALA A 13 -20.51 -23.32 4.17
CA ALA A 13 -20.22 -22.74 2.87
C ALA A 13 -18.83 -23.22 2.43
N PRO A 14 -18.60 -23.50 1.13
CA PRO A 14 -17.26 -23.82 0.66
C PRO A 14 -16.31 -22.67 1.03
N PRO A 15 -15.03 -22.95 1.29
CA PRO A 15 -14.04 -21.90 1.49
C PRO A 15 -14.13 -20.94 0.30
N ALA A 16 -14.29 -19.66 0.60
CA ALA A 16 -14.27 -18.62 -0.42
C ALA A 16 -12.99 -18.80 -1.24
N GLU A 17 -13.15 -18.99 -2.55
CA GLU A 17 -12.06 -18.97 -3.52
C GLU A 17 -11.20 -17.73 -3.23
N ALA A 18 -9.89 -17.91 -3.02
CA ALA A 18 -8.97 -16.80 -2.85
C ALA A 18 -9.15 -15.86 -4.06
N PRO A 19 -9.29 -14.53 -3.86
CA PRO A 19 -9.48 -13.62 -4.97
C PRO A 19 -8.31 -13.78 -5.95
N ALA A 20 -8.60 -13.89 -7.25
CA ALA A 20 -7.63 -14.08 -8.34
C ALA A 20 -6.58 -12.95 -8.49
N ASN A 21 -6.50 -12.04 -7.52
CA ASN A 21 -5.65 -10.84 -7.49
C ASN A 21 -4.65 -10.83 -6.32
N GLU A 22 -4.41 -11.98 -5.66
CA GLU A 22 -3.45 -12.04 -4.57
C GLU A 22 -2.01 -11.87 -5.13
N PRO A 23 -1.26 -10.82 -4.75
CA PRO A 23 0.08 -10.60 -5.28
C PRO A 23 1.00 -11.77 -4.92
N ALA A 24 1.83 -12.20 -5.87
CA ALA A 24 2.81 -13.26 -5.66
C ALA A 24 3.75 -12.90 -4.50
N MET A 25 3.78 -13.71 -3.44
CA MET A 25 4.46 -13.38 -2.20
C MET A 25 5.27 -14.55 -1.63
N PRO A 26 6.60 -14.58 -1.88
CA PRO A 26 7.46 -15.36 -1.00
C PRO A 26 8.56 -14.57 -0.26
N ASN A 27 8.82 -13.27 -0.51
CA ASN A 27 9.99 -12.64 0.13
C ASN A 27 9.99 -11.10 0.30
N GLN A 28 8.81 -10.45 0.33
CA GLN A 28 8.73 -9.00 0.54
C GLN A 28 8.52 -8.64 2.02
N PRO A 29 9.19 -7.59 2.53
CA PRO A 29 8.96 -7.12 3.89
C PRO A 29 7.53 -6.62 4.03
N VAL A 30 6.77 -7.24 4.94
CA VAL A 30 5.40 -6.84 5.27
C VAL A 30 5.41 -5.98 6.53
N ALA A 31 4.82 -4.80 6.46
CA ALA A 31 4.53 -4.01 7.63
C ALA A 31 3.29 -4.58 8.34
N ILE A 32 3.49 -5.00 9.59
CA ILE A 32 2.44 -5.57 10.44
C ILE A 32 1.82 -4.45 11.25
N ILE A 33 0.50 -4.31 11.17
CA ILE A 33 -0.27 -3.34 11.94
C ILE A 33 -0.94 -4.08 13.09
N ASP A 34 -0.64 -3.68 14.34
CA ASP A 34 -1.40 -4.13 15.50
C ASP A 34 -2.77 -3.44 15.51
N THR A 35 -3.80 -4.18 15.12
CA THR A 35 -5.16 -3.64 15.08
C THR A 35 -5.87 -3.64 16.43
N GLN A 36 -5.38 -4.34 17.45
CA GLN A 36 -5.98 -4.25 18.79
C GLN A 36 -5.77 -2.86 19.37
N ALA A 37 -4.59 -2.29 19.17
CA ALA A 37 -4.32 -0.91 19.56
C ALA A 37 -5.15 0.13 18.77
N LEU A 38 -5.58 -0.19 17.53
CA LEU A 38 -6.47 0.69 16.75
C LEU A 38 -7.90 0.74 17.31
N GLN A 39 -8.37 -0.31 18.00
CA GLN A 39 -9.71 -0.35 18.58
C GLN A 39 -9.92 0.69 19.69
N ASN A 40 -8.83 1.19 20.28
CA ASN A 40 -8.85 2.24 21.30
C ASN A 40 -8.91 3.66 20.70
N ASN A 41 -9.18 3.80 19.40
CA ASN A 41 -9.23 5.07 18.68
C ASN A 41 -7.90 5.85 18.68
N GLU A 42 -6.78 5.13 18.90
CA GLU A 42 -5.43 5.67 18.86
C GLU A 42 -4.87 5.68 17.43
N ILE A 43 -4.12 6.74 17.10
CA ILE A 43 -3.37 6.81 15.84
C ILE A 43 -2.05 6.06 16.04
N ILE A 44 -1.97 4.83 15.52
CA ILE A 44 -0.72 4.07 15.53
C ILE A 44 0.16 4.53 14.37
N ARG A 45 1.35 5.02 14.69
CA ARG A 45 2.42 5.19 13.70
C ARG A 45 3.15 3.86 13.56
N VAL A 46 2.86 3.15 12.48
CA VAL A 46 3.58 1.92 12.15
C VAL A 46 4.87 2.29 11.41
N PRO A 47 6.04 1.76 11.80
CA PRO A 47 7.23 1.88 10.97
C PRO A 47 6.96 1.21 9.64
N THR A 48 6.79 2.00 8.58
CA THR A 48 6.50 1.49 7.25
C THR A 48 7.82 1.19 6.54
N VAL A 49 7.98 -0.02 6.03
CA VAL A 49 9.08 -0.37 5.13
C VAL A 49 8.57 -0.18 3.70
N TRP A 50 9.30 0.61 2.92
CA TRP A 50 9.00 0.85 1.51
C TRP A 50 10.07 0.21 0.64
N ASP A 51 9.62 -0.57 -0.34
CA ASP A 51 10.39 -0.86 -1.56
C ASP A 51 10.35 0.40 -2.44
N PHE A 52 11.51 0.90 -2.83
CA PHE A 52 11.68 2.15 -3.58
C PHE A 52 12.26 1.87 -4.97
N TYR A 53 11.66 2.49 -5.98
CA TYR A 53 12.00 2.35 -7.38
C TYR A 53 12.16 3.73 -8.00
N TRP A 54 13.39 4.09 -8.34
CA TRP A 54 13.76 5.37 -8.92
C TRP A 54 13.45 5.41 -10.42
N ASN A 55 12.95 6.55 -10.92
CA ASN A 55 12.61 6.78 -12.33
C ASN A 55 11.68 5.73 -12.94
N GLN A 56 10.75 5.20 -12.15
CA GLN A 56 9.77 4.23 -12.58
C GLN A 56 8.40 4.56 -11.97
N LEU A 57 7.33 4.50 -12.78
CA LEU A 57 5.93 4.64 -12.34
C LEU A 57 5.21 3.29 -12.45
N LEU A 58 5.54 2.37 -11.54
CA LEU A 58 5.10 0.98 -11.57
C LEU A 58 3.71 0.81 -10.96
N THR A 59 2.91 -0.05 -11.57
CA THR A 59 1.56 -0.43 -11.16
C THR A 59 1.56 -1.79 -10.47
N SER A 60 0.44 -2.17 -9.84
CA SER A 60 0.29 -3.49 -9.24
C SER A 60 0.54 -4.64 -10.22
N ASP A 61 0.23 -4.45 -11.50
CA ASP A 61 0.39 -5.49 -12.52
C ASP A 61 1.87 -5.78 -12.81
N ASP A 62 2.73 -4.76 -12.74
CA ASP A 62 4.18 -4.92 -12.93
C ASP A 62 4.80 -5.86 -11.88
N PHE A 63 4.21 -5.92 -10.68
CA PHE A 63 4.66 -6.79 -9.57
C PHE A 63 4.03 -8.18 -9.57
N ARG A 64 3.11 -8.48 -10.50
CA ARG A 64 2.46 -9.80 -10.62
C ARG A 64 3.16 -10.73 -11.62
N SER A 65 4.12 -10.20 -12.39
CA SER A 65 4.86 -10.96 -13.39
C SER A 65 6.03 -11.73 -12.77
N ASP A 66 6.48 -12.79 -13.44
CA ASP A 66 7.70 -13.53 -13.07
C ASP A 66 8.96 -12.64 -13.14
N ASP A 67 8.89 -11.56 -13.93
CA ASP A 67 9.94 -10.56 -14.13
C ASP A 67 9.74 -9.31 -13.27
N ALA A 68 9.06 -9.44 -12.11
CA ALA A 68 8.80 -8.32 -11.21
C ALA A 68 10.10 -7.57 -10.85
N PRO A 69 10.12 -6.22 -10.94
CA PRO A 69 11.33 -5.45 -10.73
C PRO A 69 11.81 -5.56 -9.28
N ALA A 70 13.12 -5.72 -9.11
CA ALA A 70 13.76 -5.61 -7.80
C ALA A 70 13.79 -4.13 -7.36
N PRO A 71 13.60 -3.83 -6.07
CA PRO A 71 13.70 -2.46 -5.58
C PRO A 71 15.13 -1.95 -5.64
N ASP A 72 15.30 -0.68 -6.00
CA ASP A 72 16.59 0.02 -5.95
C ASP A 72 17.06 0.23 -4.51
N ALA A 73 16.11 0.43 -3.60
CA ALA A 73 16.37 0.54 -2.16
C ALA A 73 15.19 0.05 -1.33
N ARG A 74 15.48 -0.33 -0.08
CA ARG A 74 14.47 -0.50 0.97
C ARG A 74 14.68 0.54 2.05
N ILE A 75 13.63 1.29 2.36
CA ILE A 75 13.71 2.41 3.31
C ILE A 75 12.67 2.27 4.41
N ILE A 76 12.99 2.79 5.59
CA ILE A 76 12.07 2.86 6.72
C ILE A 76 11.49 4.28 6.78
N GLY A 77 10.18 4.39 6.72
CA GLY A 77 9.45 5.65 6.65
C GLY A 77 9.66 6.39 5.33
N MET A 78 8.91 7.48 5.15
CA MET A 78 9.14 8.39 4.05
C MET A 78 10.30 9.34 4.38
N GLN A 79 11.22 9.49 3.45
CA GLN A 79 12.34 10.43 3.52
C GLN A 79 12.56 11.07 2.15
N PRO A 80 13.18 12.27 2.06
CA PRO A 80 13.58 12.83 0.79
C PRO A 80 14.47 11.83 0.05
N TRP A 81 14.14 11.50 -1.20
CA TRP A 81 14.95 10.56 -1.98
C TRP A 81 16.37 11.09 -2.25
N THR A 82 16.62 12.38 -2.09
CA THR A 82 17.99 12.94 -2.12
C THR A 82 18.90 12.39 -1.04
N ARG A 83 18.35 11.73 -0.01
CA ARG A 83 19.08 11.00 1.02
C ARG A 83 19.17 9.49 0.75
N ILE A 84 18.49 9.02 -0.29
CA ILE A 84 18.55 7.65 -0.77
C ILE A 84 19.59 7.66 -1.90
N GLN A 85 20.77 7.08 -1.67
CA GLN A 85 21.80 6.91 -2.70
C GLN A 85 22.21 8.21 -3.45
N ASP A 86 22.14 9.37 -2.78
CA ASP A 86 22.50 10.68 -3.35
C ASP A 86 21.78 11.04 -4.67
N LEU A 87 20.53 10.59 -4.82
CA LEU A 87 19.70 10.88 -5.99
C LEU A 87 19.41 12.38 -6.16
N PRO A 88 19.19 12.86 -7.41
CA PRO A 88 18.87 14.26 -7.65
C PRO A 88 17.50 14.65 -7.07
N ALA A 89 17.32 15.94 -6.77
CA ALA A 89 16.05 16.44 -6.25
C ALA A 89 14.91 16.33 -7.27
N ASP A 90 15.21 16.63 -8.53
CA ASP A 90 14.28 16.45 -9.64
C ASP A 90 14.19 14.97 -10.02
N GLY A 91 12.96 14.49 -10.20
CA GLY A 91 12.72 13.12 -10.64
C GLY A 91 11.36 12.61 -10.22
N TYR A 92 11.16 11.31 -10.42
CA TYR A 92 9.96 10.61 -10.04
C TYR A 92 10.29 9.21 -9.57
N ALA A 93 9.40 8.64 -8.77
CA ALA A 93 9.62 7.33 -8.16
C ALA A 93 8.32 6.63 -7.84
N THR A 94 8.44 5.30 -7.72
CA THR A 94 7.44 4.44 -7.10
C THR A 94 7.92 4.01 -5.72
N TYR A 95 7.02 4.12 -4.75
CA TYR A 95 7.16 3.53 -3.44
C TYR A 95 6.08 2.48 -3.28
N ARG A 96 6.45 1.28 -2.88
CA ARG A 96 5.52 0.18 -2.66
C ARG A 96 5.69 -0.39 -1.27
N MET A 97 4.57 -0.74 -0.63
CA MET A 97 4.58 -1.48 0.62
C MET A 97 3.41 -2.45 0.69
N LEU A 98 3.58 -3.51 1.46
CA LEU A 98 2.53 -4.45 1.81
C LEU A 98 2.21 -4.36 3.30
N LEU A 99 0.93 -4.22 3.61
CA LEU A 99 0.39 -4.11 4.95
C LEU A 99 -0.36 -5.38 5.30
N LYS A 100 -0.10 -5.96 6.47
CA LYS A 100 -0.97 -6.99 7.04
C LYS A 100 -2.08 -6.33 7.85
N LEU A 101 -3.30 -6.38 7.33
CA LEU A 101 -4.49 -5.74 7.88
C LEU A 101 -5.68 -6.71 7.88
N PRO A 102 -6.42 -6.85 9.00
CA PRO A 102 -7.65 -7.62 9.04
C PRO A 102 -8.66 -7.16 7.96
N PRO A 103 -9.19 -8.09 7.15
CA PRO A 103 -10.16 -7.78 6.12
C PRO A 103 -11.47 -7.24 6.72
N GLY A 104 -12.17 -6.41 5.94
CA GLY A 104 -13.45 -5.82 6.35
C GLY A 104 -13.36 -4.62 7.30
N GLY A 105 -12.21 -4.40 7.97
CA GLY A 105 -11.96 -3.19 8.76
C GLY A 105 -11.91 -1.93 7.89
N LYS A 106 -12.26 -0.76 8.44
CA LYS A 106 -12.12 0.54 7.77
C LYS A 106 -10.86 1.23 8.30
N TYR A 107 -9.89 1.46 7.42
CA TYR A 107 -8.62 2.10 7.77
C TYR A 107 -8.50 3.44 7.06
N GLY A 108 -7.78 4.37 7.70
CA GLY A 108 -7.45 5.67 7.14
C GLY A 108 -5.95 5.73 6.82
N PHE A 109 -5.61 6.20 5.63
CA PHE A 109 -4.25 6.56 5.26
C PHE A 109 -4.17 8.06 5.10
N ARG A 110 -3.14 8.67 5.68
CA ARG A 110 -2.95 10.12 5.64
C ARG A 110 -1.59 10.43 5.00
N VAL A 111 -1.62 11.15 3.89
CA VAL A 111 -0.44 11.75 3.28
C VAL A 111 -0.32 13.17 3.81
N THR A 112 0.75 13.45 4.57
CA THR A 112 1.08 14.80 5.01
C THR A 112 2.41 15.25 4.45
N HIS A 113 2.58 16.58 4.33
CA HIS A 113 3.85 17.21 4.01
C HIS A 113 4.48 16.78 2.67
N GLN A 114 3.70 16.19 1.76
CA GLN A 114 4.12 15.99 0.38
C GLN A 114 3.82 17.27 -0.42
N PHE A 115 4.85 18.06 -0.68
CA PHE A 115 4.73 19.36 -1.36
C PHE A 115 4.84 19.29 -2.89
N THR A 116 4.85 18.07 -3.43
CA THR A 116 5.00 17.77 -4.86
C THR A 116 3.82 16.93 -5.34
N ALA A 117 3.84 16.52 -6.61
CA ALA A 117 2.74 15.72 -7.14
C ALA A 117 2.82 14.26 -6.66
N TYR A 118 1.66 13.66 -6.37
CA TYR A 118 1.57 12.24 -6.07
C TYR A 118 0.25 11.60 -6.53
N ARG A 119 0.29 10.26 -6.66
CA ARG A 119 -0.87 9.38 -6.77
C ARG A 119 -0.73 8.26 -5.75
N VAL A 120 -1.83 7.87 -5.12
CA VAL A 120 -1.86 6.76 -4.18
C VAL A 120 -2.82 5.70 -4.67
N PHE A 121 -2.34 4.46 -4.74
CA PHE A 121 -3.11 3.29 -5.10
C PHE A 121 -3.20 2.34 -3.91
N VAL A 122 -4.36 1.72 -3.75
CA VAL A 122 -4.62 0.65 -2.79
C VAL A 122 -5.14 -0.55 -3.56
N ASP A 123 -4.44 -1.67 -3.49
CA ASP A 123 -4.77 -2.90 -4.23
C ASP A 123 -5.02 -2.61 -5.73
N GLY A 124 -4.14 -1.82 -6.34
CA GLY A 124 -4.23 -1.39 -7.74
C GLY A 124 -5.25 -0.28 -8.05
N GLN A 125 -6.06 0.14 -7.08
CA GLN A 125 -7.09 1.17 -7.30
C GLN A 125 -6.61 2.56 -6.85
N LEU A 126 -6.71 3.56 -7.73
CA LEU A 126 -6.41 4.96 -7.39
C LEU A 126 -7.35 5.46 -6.28
N LYS A 127 -6.79 5.92 -5.16
CA LYS A 127 -7.54 6.44 -4.00
C LYS A 127 -7.34 7.93 -3.75
N ALA A 128 -6.17 8.46 -4.07
CA ALA A 128 -5.86 9.87 -3.85
C ALA A 128 -4.88 10.40 -4.88
N THR A 129 -4.98 11.68 -5.18
CA THR A 129 -4.07 12.42 -6.04
C THR A 129 -3.81 13.79 -5.46
N ASN A 130 -2.64 14.34 -5.74
CA ASN A 130 -2.31 15.73 -5.45
C ASN A 130 -1.43 16.23 -6.59
N GLY A 131 -1.87 17.30 -7.26
CA GLY A 131 -1.24 17.74 -8.50
C GLY A 131 -1.33 16.68 -9.62
N GLN A 132 -0.41 16.78 -10.57
CA GLN A 132 -0.25 15.86 -11.70
C GLN A 132 1.12 15.22 -11.65
N VAL A 133 1.17 13.90 -11.43
CA VAL A 133 2.41 13.14 -11.54
C VAL A 133 2.82 13.05 -13.00
N GLY A 134 4.10 13.35 -13.28
CA GLY A 134 4.71 13.28 -14.60
C GLY A 134 6.17 12.85 -14.51
N GLU A 135 6.74 12.47 -15.65
CA GLU A 135 8.12 11.95 -15.76
C GLU A 135 9.15 13.07 -15.99
N ASP A 136 8.68 14.29 -16.23
CA ASP A 136 9.51 15.49 -16.43
C ASP A 136 8.78 16.78 -16.02
N ARG A 137 9.49 17.92 -16.13
CA ARG A 137 8.95 19.26 -15.86
C ARG A 137 7.76 19.66 -16.73
N SER A 138 7.67 19.13 -17.95
CA SER A 138 6.60 19.48 -18.88
C SER A 138 5.28 18.79 -18.53
N THR A 139 5.36 17.59 -17.94
CA THR A 139 4.22 16.71 -17.61
C THR A 139 3.85 16.70 -16.13
N SER A 140 4.72 17.16 -15.24
CA SER A 140 4.47 17.24 -13.80
C SER A 140 3.88 18.59 -13.38
N ARG A 141 2.90 18.58 -12.48
CA ARG A 141 2.32 19.81 -11.86
C ARG A 141 2.24 19.62 -10.36
N PRO A 142 3.12 20.25 -9.55
CA PRO A 142 3.06 20.12 -8.11
C PRO A 142 1.81 20.81 -7.54
N TRP A 143 1.30 20.28 -6.44
CA TRP A 143 0.27 20.92 -5.63
C TRP A 143 0.59 20.70 -4.15
N ARG A 144 0.07 21.55 -3.27
CA ARG A 144 0.31 21.43 -1.83
C ARG A 144 -1.01 21.25 -1.11
N ASP A 145 -1.32 19.99 -0.80
CA ASP A 145 -2.45 19.66 0.04
C ASP A 145 -2.18 18.42 0.90
N ASN A 146 -2.85 18.35 2.05
CA ASN A 146 -2.88 17.13 2.85
C ASN A 146 -4.06 16.29 2.38
N SER A 147 -3.84 14.98 2.20
CA SER A 147 -4.95 14.07 1.90
C SER A 147 -5.11 13.02 2.99
N VAL A 148 -6.37 12.71 3.26
CA VAL A 148 -6.78 11.54 4.02
C VAL A 148 -7.73 10.77 3.13
N PHE A 149 -7.46 9.49 2.92
CA PHE A 149 -8.40 8.60 2.26
C PHE A 149 -8.65 7.37 3.14
N TYR A 150 -9.82 6.77 2.94
CA TYR A 150 -10.23 5.58 3.66
C TYR A 150 -10.34 4.40 2.70
N PHE A 151 -9.97 3.23 3.18
CA PHE A 151 -10.07 1.99 2.42
C PHE A 151 -10.50 0.84 3.32
N ARG A 152 -10.93 -0.25 2.69
CA ARG A 152 -11.27 -1.51 3.35
C ARG A 152 -10.47 -2.62 2.68
N PRO A 153 -9.53 -3.26 3.39
CA PRO A 153 -8.80 -4.41 2.91
C PRO A 153 -9.76 -5.51 2.46
N ALA A 154 -9.54 -6.01 1.24
CA ALA A 154 -10.30 -7.13 0.70
C ALA A 154 -9.75 -8.48 1.17
N SER A 155 -8.46 -8.54 1.51
CA SER A 155 -7.76 -9.72 2.02
C SER A 155 -6.91 -9.34 3.25
N GLU A 156 -6.14 -10.30 3.76
CA GLU A 156 -5.21 -10.11 4.87
C GLU A 156 -4.05 -9.15 4.54
N TYR A 157 -3.71 -9.02 3.26
CA TYR A 157 -2.63 -8.18 2.78
C TYR A 157 -3.18 -7.05 1.89
N THR A 158 -2.82 -5.81 2.22
CA THR A 158 -3.15 -4.64 1.42
C THR A 158 -1.89 -4.07 0.80
N GLU A 159 -1.89 -3.91 -0.51
CA GLU A 159 -0.83 -3.21 -1.24
C GLU A 159 -1.09 -1.71 -1.28
N ILE A 160 -0.06 -0.94 -0.94
CA ILE A 160 -0.06 0.51 -1.11
C ILE A 160 1.07 0.87 -2.07
N ILE A 161 0.71 1.54 -3.17
CA ILE A 161 1.67 2.13 -4.11
C ILE A 161 1.52 3.64 -4.11
N LEU A 162 2.63 4.35 -3.95
CA LEU A 162 2.73 5.80 -4.13
C LEU A 162 3.58 6.08 -5.36
N HIS A 163 3.02 6.84 -6.29
CA HIS A 163 3.81 7.54 -7.30
C HIS A 163 4.06 8.95 -6.84
N ILE A 164 5.30 9.41 -6.94
CA ILE A 164 5.67 10.78 -6.60
C ILE A 164 6.49 11.35 -7.75
N SER A 165 6.20 12.58 -8.17
CA SER A 165 7.08 13.37 -9.02
C SER A 165 7.43 14.70 -8.36
N ASN A 166 8.67 15.15 -8.55
CA ASN A 166 9.20 16.42 -8.08
C ASN A 166 9.95 17.07 -9.23
N PHE A 167 9.37 18.13 -9.79
CA PHE A 167 9.86 18.87 -10.95
C PHE A 167 9.34 20.31 -10.89
#